data_AF-A0A6L3AQ79-F1
#
_entry.id   AF-A0A6L3AQ79-F1
#
_cell.length_a   1.000
_cell.length_b   1.000
_cell.length_c   1.000
_cell.angle_alpha   90.00
_cell.angle_beta   90.00
_cell.angle_gamma   90.00
#
_symmetry.space_group_name_H-M   'P 1'
#
loop_
_entity.id
_entity.type
_entity.pdbx_description
1 polymer ?
#
loop_
_entity_poly.entity_id
_entity_poly.type
_entity_poly.pdbx_seq_one_letter_code
_entity_poly.pdbx_strand_id
1 'polypeptide(L)'
;MIKKYLVLISLAGMSLVSCATSRVEKDYGNSFQLVKSNQILNPEAGKNLDPVHGLDGHAALIVMEKYRKGFEIRSAPPMYPIGVTIGQTSTR
;
A
#
# COMPACT_ATOMS: atom_id res chain seq x y z
N MET A 1 57.79 8.64 17.36
CA MET A 1 57.13 9.74 16.63
C MET A 1 55.89 9.24 15.89
N ILE A 2 56.02 8.28 14.96
CA ILE A 2 54.91 7.72 14.13
C ILE A 2 53.70 7.16 14.93
N LYS A 3 53.93 6.47 16.05
CA LYS A 3 52.83 5.93 16.89
C LYS A 3 51.93 7.02 17.50
N LYS A 4 52.47 8.22 17.79
CA LYS A 4 51.68 9.35 18.30
C LYS A 4 50.78 9.96 17.21
N TYR A 5 51.26 10.01 15.97
CA TYR A 5 50.48 10.49 14.84
C TYR A 5 49.34 9.51 14.47
N LEU A 6 49.55 8.21 14.60
CA LEU A 6 48.49 7.21 14.38
C LEU A 6 47.32 7.36 15.37
N VAL A 7 47.59 7.65 16.64
CA VAL A 7 46.55 7.90 17.65
C VAL A 7 45.79 9.20 17.40
N LEU A 8 46.48 10.25 16.93
CA LEU A 8 45.85 11.51 16.57
C LEU A 8 44.94 11.38 15.34
N ILE A 9 45.36 10.60 14.34
CA ILE A 9 44.55 10.34 13.14
C ILE A 9 43.31 9.50 13.48
N SER A 10 43.42 8.49 14.36
CA SER A 10 42.25 7.69 14.78
C SER A 10 41.24 8.53 15.57
N LEU A 11 41.72 9.44 16.42
CA LEU A 11 40.85 10.31 17.21
C LEU A 11 40.16 11.39 16.36
N ALA A 12 40.86 11.92 15.35
CA ALA A 12 40.29 12.86 14.38
C ALA A 12 39.32 12.20 13.39
N GLY A 13 39.50 10.92 13.05
CA GLY A 13 38.56 10.17 12.21
C GLY A 13 37.22 9.91 12.91
N MET A 14 37.22 9.79 14.25
CA MET A 14 36.03 9.47 15.03
C MET A 14 35.08 10.65 15.24
N SER A 15 35.57 11.89 15.11
CA SER A 15 34.75 13.11 15.25
C SER A 15 33.87 13.42 14.04
N LEU A 16 34.05 12.73 12.91
CA LEU A 16 33.27 12.91 11.68
C LEU A 16 31.95 12.13 11.67
N VAL A 17 31.71 11.23 12.62
CA VAL A 17 30.50 10.37 12.66
C VAL A 17 29.30 11.06 13.32
N SER A 18 29.50 12.22 13.95
CA SER A 18 28.48 12.92 14.76
C SER A 18 27.36 13.59 13.96
N CYS A 19 27.45 13.64 12.62
CA CYS A 19 26.38 14.11 11.74
C CYS A 19 25.79 12.92 10.96
N ALA A 20 25.24 11.95 11.69
CA ALA A 20 24.50 10.86 11.08
C ALA A 20 23.11 11.37 10.69
N THR A 21 22.74 11.20 9.42
CA THR A 21 21.39 11.47 8.92
C THR A 21 20.35 10.72 9.77
N SER A 22 19.27 11.40 10.15
CA SER A 22 18.16 10.79 10.87
C SER A 22 17.58 9.66 10.04
N ARG A 23 16.98 8.67 10.72
CA ARG A 23 16.15 7.67 10.05
C ARG A 23 15.00 8.31 9.27
N VAL A 24 14.48 9.43 9.76
CA VAL A 24 13.43 10.18 9.06
C VAL A 24 13.93 10.71 7.72
N GLU A 25 15.09 11.39 7.66
CA GLU A 25 15.63 11.86 6.38
C GLU A 25 16.00 10.72 5.44
N LYS A 26 16.43 9.56 5.96
CA LYS A 26 16.77 8.39 5.14
C LYS A 26 15.55 7.70 4.54
N ASP A 27 14.45 7.61 5.29
CA ASP A 27 13.26 6.85 4.91
C ASP A 27 12.10 7.75 4.44
N TYR A 28 12.32 9.07 4.35
CA TYR A 28 11.28 10.02 3.95
C TYR A 28 10.71 9.69 2.57
N GLY A 29 9.40 9.53 2.48
CA GLY A 29 8.72 9.22 1.22
C GLY A 29 8.80 7.76 0.76
N ASN A 30 9.63 6.91 1.37
CA ASN A 30 9.69 5.48 1.00
C ASN A 30 8.38 4.77 1.26
N SER A 31 7.71 5.04 2.38
CA SER A 31 6.40 4.46 2.69
C SER A 31 5.36 4.81 1.63
N PHE A 32 5.39 6.04 1.11
CA PHE A 32 4.48 6.47 0.05
C PHE A 32 4.76 5.73 -1.26
N GLN A 33 6.03 5.64 -1.67
CA GLN A 33 6.40 4.90 -2.89
C GLN A 33 6.08 3.41 -2.78
N LEU A 34 6.28 2.83 -1.60
CA LEU A 34 5.95 1.43 -1.32
C LEU A 34 4.44 1.18 -1.39
N VAL A 35 3.62 2.04 -0.79
CA VAL A 35 2.15 1.90 -0.88
C VAL A 35 1.71 2.06 -2.33
N LYS A 36 2.25 3.05 -3.04
CA LYS A 36 1.95 3.29 -4.46
C LYS A 36 2.29 2.06 -5.31
N SER A 37 3.46 1.45 -5.15
CA SER A 37 3.83 0.26 -5.93
C SER A 37 2.95 -0.96 -5.62
N ASN A 38 2.51 -1.11 -4.37
CA ASN A 38 1.60 -2.19 -3.97
C ASN A 38 0.15 -1.96 -4.44
N GLN A 39 -0.26 -0.72 -4.67
CA GLN A 39 -1.61 -0.38 -5.14
C GLN A 39 -1.73 -0.33 -6.67
N ILE A 40 -0.62 -0.16 -7.38
CA ILE A 40 -0.62 -0.15 -8.84
C ILE A 40 -0.70 -1.59 -9.35
N LEU A 41 -1.86 -1.95 -9.92
CA LEU A 41 -2.09 -3.26 -10.53
C LEU A 41 -1.15 -3.54 -11.71
N ASN A 42 -0.85 -2.50 -12.51
CA ASN A 42 0.05 -2.59 -13.65
C ASN A 42 1.05 -1.42 -13.66
N PRO A 43 2.31 -1.65 -13.23
CA PRO A 43 3.36 -0.63 -13.19
C PRO A 43 3.66 0.01 -14.55
N GLU A 44 3.42 -0.73 -15.64
CA GLU A 44 3.73 -0.33 -17.01
C GLU A 44 2.61 0.49 -17.65
N ALA A 45 1.46 0.64 -16.99
CA ALA A 45 0.28 1.31 -17.54
C ALA A 45 0.54 2.76 -17.98
N GLY A 46 1.47 3.46 -17.32
CA GLY A 46 1.84 4.84 -17.68
C GLY A 46 2.81 4.97 -18.85
N LYS A 47 3.36 3.86 -19.37
CA LYS A 47 4.29 3.88 -20.52
C LYS A 47 3.56 3.92 -21.85
N ASN A 48 2.35 3.37 -21.91
CA ASN A 48 1.49 3.51 -23.08
C ASN A 48 0.71 4.82 -22.98
N LEU A 49 0.98 5.73 -23.91
CA LEU A 49 0.29 7.02 -24.02
C LEU A 49 -0.81 7.02 -25.09
N ASP A 50 -1.02 5.89 -25.75
CA ASP A 50 -2.12 5.73 -26.69
C ASP A 50 -3.45 5.98 -25.96
N PRO A 51 -4.39 6.67 -26.60
CA PRO A 51 -5.70 6.88 -26.02
C PRO A 51 -6.34 5.51 -25.74
N VAL A 52 -6.84 5.33 -24.53
CA VAL A 52 -7.65 4.16 -24.20
C VAL A 52 -8.90 4.23 -25.06
N HIS A 53 -8.99 3.38 -26.10
CA HIS A 53 -10.24 3.19 -26.82
C HIS A 53 -11.28 2.75 -25.79
N GLY A 54 -12.39 3.49 -25.73
CA GLY A 54 -13.41 3.32 -24.70
C GLY A 54 -13.99 1.91 -24.65
N LEU A 55 -14.94 1.71 -23.75
CA LEU A 55 -15.63 0.43 -23.64
C LEU A 55 -16.38 0.12 -24.95
N ASP A 56 -16.31 -1.14 -25.40
CA ASP A 56 -17.15 -1.62 -26.50
C ASP A 56 -18.61 -1.24 -26.27
N GLY A 57 -19.32 -0.82 -27.33
CA GLY A 57 -20.68 -0.28 -27.21
C GLY A 57 -21.65 -1.25 -26.54
N HIS A 58 -21.53 -2.55 -26.83
CA HIS A 58 -22.38 -3.57 -26.21
C HIS A 58 -22.01 -3.76 -24.73
N ALA A 59 -20.72 -3.83 -24.42
CA ALA A 59 -20.25 -3.89 -23.04
C ALA A 59 -20.68 -2.67 -22.23
N ALA A 60 -20.63 -1.46 -22.80
CA ALA A 60 -21.07 -0.24 -22.15
C ALA A 60 -22.55 -0.26 -21.81
N LEU A 61 -23.41 -0.72 -22.73
CA LEU A 61 -24.83 -0.90 -22.47
C LEU A 61 -25.10 -1.87 -21.31
N ILE A 62 -24.42 -3.02 -21.29
CA ILE A 62 -24.56 -4.01 -20.22
C ILE A 62 -24.14 -3.44 -18.87
N VAL A 63 -23.01 -2.73 -18.82
CA VAL A 63 -22.49 -2.11 -17.59
C VAL A 63 -23.48 -1.07 -17.06
N MET A 64 -23.98 -0.19 -17.92
CA MET A 64 -24.93 0.85 -17.52
C MET A 64 -26.27 0.27 -17.07
N GLU A 65 -26.78 -0.77 -17.75
CA GLU A 65 -28.02 -1.43 -17.35
C GLU A 65 -27.89 -2.17 -16.01
N LYS A 66 -26.77 -2.85 -15.76
CA LYS A 66 -26.48 -3.46 -14.46
C LYS A 66 -26.37 -2.42 -13.35
N TYR A 67 -25.70 -1.30 -13.62
CA TYR A 67 -25.59 -0.19 -12.69
C TYR A 67 -26.98 0.35 -12.32
N ARG A 68 -27.82 0.65 -13.31
CA ARG A 68 -29.19 1.14 -13.12
C ARG A 68 -30.03 0.19 -12.28
N LYS A 69 -30.03 -1.11 -12.62
CA LYS A 69 -30.72 -2.17 -11.86
C LYS A 69 -30.19 -2.36 -10.44
N GLY A 70 -28.98 -1.90 -10.15
CA GLY A 70 -28.42 -1.91 -8.80
C GLY A 70 -29.11 -0.95 -7.84
N PHE A 71 -29.69 0.15 -8.36
CA PHE A 71 -30.43 1.15 -7.58
C PHE A 71 -31.93 0.87 -7.51
N GLU A 72 -32.44 -0.04 -8.33
CA GLU A 72 -33.80 -0.54 -8.18
C GLU A 72 -33.88 -1.28 -6.83
N ILE A 73 -34.88 -0.93 -6.01
CA ILE A 73 -35.08 -1.51 -4.68
C ILE A 73 -35.17 -3.03 -4.84
N ARG A 74 -34.11 -3.73 -4.44
CA ARG A 74 -34.14 -5.19 -4.35
C ARG A 74 -35.05 -5.54 -3.19
N SER A 75 -36.00 -6.45 -3.42
CA SER A 75 -36.78 -7.09 -2.36
C SER A 75 -35.84 -7.46 -1.21
N ALA A 76 -36.27 -7.20 0.02
CA ALA A 76 -35.46 -7.34 1.23
C ALA A 76 -34.52 -8.56 1.15
N PRO A 77 -33.22 -8.40 1.45
CA PRO A 77 -32.27 -9.50 1.34
C PRO A 77 -32.79 -10.69 2.16
N PRO A 78 -32.66 -11.94 1.64
CA PRO A 78 -33.07 -13.11 2.39
C PRO A 78 -32.37 -13.08 3.75
N MET A 79 -33.16 -13.04 4.82
CA MET A 79 -32.66 -13.06 6.18
C MET A 79 -32.08 -14.46 6.43
N TYR A 80 -30.76 -14.56 6.48
CA TYR A 80 -30.09 -15.79 6.90
C TYR A 80 -29.94 -15.73 8.43
N PRO A 81 -30.72 -16.50 9.21
CA PRO A 81 -30.53 -16.54 10.65
C PRO A 81 -29.13 -17.10 10.95
N ILE A 82 -28.28 -16.27 11.55
CA ILE A 82 -26.99 -16.70 12.05
C ILE A 82 -27.26 -17.43 13.37
N GLY A 83 -27.28 -18.76 13.32
CA GLY A 83 -27.32 -19.59 14.51
C GLY A 83 -26.00 -19.53 15.27
N VAL A 84 -25.78 -18.50 16.08
CA VAL A 84 -24.66 -18.45 17.01
C VAL A 84 -25.01 -19.33 18.22
N THR A 85 -24.50 -20.56 18.23
CA THR A 85 -24.47 -21.37 19.45
C THR A 85 -23.27 -20.89 20.27
N ILE A 86 -23.51 -20.07 21.30
CA ILE A 86 -22.49 -19.76 22.30
C ILE A 86 -22.15 -21.06 23.04
N GLY A 87 -20.94 -21.54 22.78
CA GLY A 87 -20.42 -22.80 23.29
C GLY A 87 -20.47 -22.87 24.82
N GLN A 88 -20.76 -24.07 25.31
CA GLN A 88 -20.76 -24.44 26.71
C GLN A 88 -19.54 -23.88 27.44
N THR A 89 -19.77 -23.08 28.47
CA THR A 89 -18.72 -22.65 29.40
C THR A 89 -18.25 -23.89 30.15
N SER A 90 -17.08 -24.41 29.78
CA SER A 90 -16.35 -25.43 30.54
C SER A 90 -15.78 -24.78 31.80
N THR A 91 -16.51 -24.92 32.91
CA THR A 91 -15.97 -24.70 34.26
C THR A 91 -14.95 -25.80 34.55
N ARG A 92 -13.69 -25.41 34.66
CA ARG A 92 -12.61 -26.19 35.26
C ARG A 92 -12.25 -25.59 36.60
#